data_AF-A0A9X8HFU0-F1
#
_entry.id   AF-A0A9X8HFU0-F1
#
_cell.length_a   1.000
_cell.length_b   1.000
_cell.length_c   1.000
_cell.angle_alpha   90.00
_cell.angle_beta   90.00
_cell.angle_gamma   90.00
#
_symmetry.space_group_name_H-M   'P 1'
#
loop_
_entity.id
_entity.type
_entity.pdbx_description
1 polymer ?
#
loop_
_entity_poly.entity_id
_entity_poly.type
_entity_poly.pdbx_seq_one_letter_code
_entity_poly.pdbx_strand_id
1 'polypeptide(L)'
;YDMVIEGLKELPSRATICRYQVETSIGELLGTYYPKEVWTADIAACAELLVLALKAAFKTGLESAGWLDDATRTNFQPPRAPHPLREILNPTPAAALYPSLTEHHLPTTLKVSQPPHTSQD
;
A
#
# COMPACT_ATOMS: atom_id res chain seq x y z
N TYR A 1 -25.47 -7.33 5.12
CA TYR A 1 -25.74 -6.91 3.73
C TYR A 1 -24.51 -7.15 2.84
N ASP A 2 -23.29 -6.99 3.35
CA ASP A 2 -22.04 -7.19 2.59
C ASP A 2 -21.89 -8.56 1.90
N MET A 3 -22.24 -9.68 2.54
CA MET A 3 -22.16 -11.01 1.88
C MET A 3 -23.02 -11.12 0.61
N VAL A 4 -24.17 -10.45 0.59
CA VAL A 4 -25.13 -10.48 -0.54
C VAL A 4 -24.67 -9.54 -1.65
N ILE A 5 -24.03 -8.42 -1.31
CA ILE A 5 -23.51 -7.43 -2.26
C ILE A 5 -22.21 -7.93 -2.92
N GLU A 6 -21.33 -8.57 -2.15
CA GLU A 6 -20.03 -9.07 -2.61
C GLU A 6 -20.07 -10.50 -3.15
N GLY A 7 -21.24 -11.17 -3.08
CA GLY A 7 -21.41 -12.55 -3.56
C GLY A 7 -20.60 -13.58 -2.77
N LEU A 8 -20.25 -13.26 -1.52
CA LEU A 8 -19.48 -14.16 -0.66
C LEU A 8 -20.36 -15.31 -0.18
N LYS A 9 -19.88 -16.54 -0.37
CA LYS A 9 -20.56 -17.76 0.08
C LYS A 9 -20.45 -17.97 1.59
N GLU A 10 -19.42 -17.42 2.21
CA GLU A 10 -19.13 -17.52 3.64
C GLU A 10 -18.56 -16.21 4.17
N LEU A 11 -18.73 -15.95 5.47
CA LEU A 11 -18.15 -14.78 6.12
C LEU A 11 -16.61 -14.86 6.10
N PRO A 12 -15.91 -13.73 5.89
CA PRO A 12 -14.47 -13.68 6.03
C PRO A 12 -14.07 -14.08 7.45
N SER A 13 -12.92 -14.76 7.56
CA SER A 13 -12.41 -15.20 8.86
C SER A 13 -12.25 -14.02 9.82
N ARG A 14 -12.32 -14.28 11.13
CA ARG A 14 -12.07 -13.25 12.15
C ARG A 14 -10.71 -12.58 11.97
N ALA A 15 -9.68 -13.35 11.57
CA ALA A 15 -8.35 -12.82 11.29
C ALA A 15 -8.36 -11.82 10.12
N THR A 16 -9.13 -12.11 9.06
CA THR A 16 -9.31 -11.21 7.91
C THR A 16 -9.98 -9.92 8.33
N ILE A 17 -11.05 -10.01 9.12
CA ILE A 17 -11.79 -8.83 9.62
C ILE A 17 -10.90 -7.98 10.52
N CYS A 18 -10.18 -8.58 11.48
CA CYS A 18 -9.28 -7.84 12.37
C CYS A 18 -8.14 -7.17 11.60
N ARG A 19 -7.56 -7.83 10.59
CA ARG A 19 -6.52 -7.23 9.75
C ARG A 19 -7.04 -5.98 9.03
N TYR A 20 -8.23 -6.07 8.44
CA TYR A 20 -8.86 -4.92 7.78
C TYR A 20 -9.15 -3.77 8.75
N GLN A 21 -9.63 -4.07 9.96
CA GLN A 21 -9.85 -3.04 10.98
C GLN A 21 -8.54 -2.37 11.43
N VAL A 22 -7.47 -3.14 11.56
CA VAL A 22 -6.14 -2.63 11.89
C VAL A 22 -5.58 -1.77 10.74
N GLU A 23 -5.71 -2.22 9.50
CA GLU A 23 -5.29 -1.47 8.31
C GLU A 23 -6.06 -0.15 8.16
N THR A 24 -7.38 -0.17 8.35
CA THR A 24 -8.20 1.04 8.25
C THR A 24 -7.99 2.03 9.40
N SER A 25 -7.58 1.57 10.59
CA SER A 25 -7.40 2.43 11.76
C SER A 25 -5.98 2.95 11.92
N ILE A 26 -4.98 2.08 11.74
CA ILE A 26 -3.55 2.37 11.97
C ILE A 26 -2.66 1.86 10.83
N GLY A 27 -3.21 1.59 9.64
CA GLY A 27 -2.47 1.03 8.52
C GLY A 27 -1.35 1.94 8.02
N GLU A 28 -1.49 3.26 8.13
CA GLU A 28 -0.40 4.18 7.80
C GLU A 28 0.79 4.02 8.75
N LEU A 29 0.53 3.90 10.05
CA LEU A 29 1.57 3.62 11.04
C LEU A 29 2.28 2.29 10.72
N LEU A 30 1.52 1.22 10.49
CA LEU A 30 2.06 -0.08 10.12
C LEU A 30 2.81 -0.06 8.79
N GLY A 31 2.33 0.72 7.82
CA GLY A 31 2.95 0.97 6.53
C GLY A 31 4.30 1.67 6.62
N THR A 32 4.61 2.34 7.74
CA THR A 32 5.95 2.90 8.00
C THR A 32 6.85 2.00 8.82
N TYR A 33 6.27 1.11 9.63
CA TYR A 33 7.02 0.17 10.48
C TYR A 33 7.42 -1.09 9.72
N TYR A 34 6.45 -1.77 9.09
CA TYR A 34 6.67 -3.06 8.45
C TYR A 34 7.73 -3.02 7.35
N PRO A 35 7.78 -2.02 6.44
CA PRO A 35 8.86 -1.94 5.47
C PRO A 35 10.24 -1.82 6.11
N LYS A 36 10.42 -1.15 7.26
CA LYS A 36 11.74 -1.10 7.91
C LYS A 36 12.23 -2.46 8.38
N GLU A 37 11.30 -3.35 8.73
CA GLU A 37 11.62 -4.69 9.24
C GLU A 37 11.86 -5.69 8.10
N VAL A 38 11.13 -5.60 6.99
CA VAL A 38 11.21 -6.61 5.89
C VAL A 38 11.84 -6.10 4.61
N TRP A 39 11.94 -4.78 4.42
CA TRP A 39 12.47 -4.16 3.20
C TRP A 39 13.98 -3.95 3.32
N THR A 40 14.75 -4.96 2.90
CA THR A 40 16.21 -4.88 2.93
C THR A 40 16.74 -3.95 1.84
N ALA A 41 18.00 -3.49 2.00
CA ALA A 41 18.68 -2.69 0.99
C ALA A 41 18.76 -3.41 -0.38
N ASP A 42 18.90 -4.74 -0.37
CA ASP A 42 18.95 -5.54 -1.60
C ASP A 42 17.59 -5.56 -2.33
N ILE A 43 16.49 -5.66 -1.59
CA ILE A 43 15.13 -5.60 -2.18
C ILE A 43 14.89 -4.20 -2.76
N ALA A 44 15.32 -3.14 -2.06
CA ALA A 44 15.24 -1.77 -2.56
C ALA A 44 16.04 -1.61 -3.88
N ALA A 45 17.28 -2.09 -3.91
CA ALA A 45 18.14 -2.02 -5.10
C ALA A 45 17.53 -2.79 -6.29
N CYS A 46 16.99 -3.98 -6.05
CA CYS A 46 16.31 -4.77 -7.08
C CYS A 46 15.10 -4.03 -7.66
N ALA A 47 14.28 -3.41 -6.81
CA ALA A 47 13.12 -2.62 -7.24
C ALA A 47 13.55 -1.38 -8.06
N GLU A 48 14.62 -0.70 -7.65
CA GLU A 48 15.16 0.43 -8.42
C GLU A 48 15.66 0.01 -9.80
N LEU A 49 16.37 -1.12 -9.89
CA LEU A 49 16.83 -1.67 -11.17
C LEU A 49 15.66 -2.03 -12.08
N LEU A 50 14.58 -2.61 -11.55
CA LEU A 50 13.37 -2.91 -12.31
C LEU A 50 12.73 -1.63 -12.88
N VAL A 51 12.62 -0.58 -12.08
CA VAL A 51 12.08 0.72 -12.53
C VAL A 51 12.94 1.32 -13.64
N LEU A 52 14.27 1.24 -13.52
CA LEU A 52 15.19 1.72 -14.56
C LEU A 52 15.05 0.91 -15.85
N ALA A 53 14.98 -0.41 -15.77
CA ALA A 53 14.79 -1.29 -16.91
C ALA A 53 13.46 -1.01 -17.62
N LEU A 54 12.38 -0.81 -16.86
CA LEU A 54 11.07 -0.51 -17.42
C LEU A 54 11.05 0.86 -18.13
N LYS A 55 11.68 1.88 -17.53
CA LYS A 55 11.82 3.20 -18.18
C LYS A 55 12.60 3.12 -19.49
N ALA A 56 13.69 2.34 -19.50
CA ALA A 56 14.49 2.13 -20.71
C ALA A 56 13.69 1.40 -21.80
N ALA A 57 13.03 0.30 -21.44
CA ALA A 57 12.19 -0.46 -22.37
C ALA A 57 11.04 0.39 -22.94
N PHE A 58 10.39 1.20 -22.10
CA PHE A 58 9.35 2.13 -22.54
C PHE A 58 9.88 3.17 -23.54
N LYS A 59 11.06 3.75 -23.27
CA LYS A 59 11.72 4.68 -24.19
C LYS A 59 12.01 4.01 -25.53
N THR A 60 12.58 2.81 -25.53
CA THR A 60 12.84 2.06 -26.77
C THR A 60 11.56 1.73 -27.53
N GLY A 61 10.50 1.35 -26.82
CA GLY A 61 9.18 1.11 -27.42
C GLY A 61 8.59 2.37 -28.05
N LEU A 62 8.74 3.52 -27.39
CA LEU A 62 8.29 4.79 -27.91
C LEU A 62 9.06 5.23 -29.16
N GLU A 63 10.38 5.06 -29.16
CA GLU A 63 11.26 5.41 -30.30
C GLU A 63 10.97 4.53 -31.53
N SER A 64 10.56 3.27 -31.33
CA SER A 64 10.24 2.33 -32.41
C SER A 64 8.76 2.34 -32.83
N ALA A 65 7.91 3.15 -32.18
CA ALA A 65 6.48 3.21 -32.44
C ALA A 65 6.16 3.90 -33.78
N GLY A 66 6.18 3.13 -34.88
CA GLY A 66 5.89 3.61 -36.24
C GLY A 66 4.49 4.21 -36.44
N TRP A 67 3.57 3.97 -35.50
CA TRP A 67 2.21 4.52 -35.50
C TRP A 67 2.12 5.94 -34.90
N LEU A 68 3.14 6.40 -34.17
CA LEU A 68 3.18 7.73 -33.55
C LEU A 68 3.95 8.70 -34.47
N ASP A 69 3.57 9.98 -34.57
CA ASP A 69 4.37 10.93 -35.37
C ASP A 69 5.69 11.33 -34.69
N ASP A 70 6.67 11.77 -35.50
CA ASP A 70 8.02 12.09 -35.04
C ASP A 70 8.04 13.27 -34.04
N ALA A 71 7.15 14.24 -34.22
CA ALA A 71 7.04 15.39 -33.33
C ALA A 71 6.59 14.97 -31.93
N THR A 72 5.65 14.04 -31.83
CA THR A 72 5.14 13.49 -30.59
C THR A 72 6.16 12.58 -29.92
N ARG A 73 6.89 11.75 -30.69
CA ARG A 73 8.00 10.93 -30.15
C ARG A 73 9.11 11.81 -29.55
N THR A 74 9.46 12.91 -30.21
CA THR A 74 10.58 13.77 -29.78
C THR A 74 10.21 14.69 -28.61
N ASN A 75 8.96 15.15 -28.55
CA ASN A 75 8.48 16.02 -27.47
C ASN A 75 8.07 15.27 -26.21
N PHE A 76 7.98 13.93 -26.26
CA PHE A 76 7.68 13.14 -25.08
C PHE A 76 8.81 13.25 -24.04
N GLN A 77 8.48 13.80 -22.88
CA GLN A 77 9.36 13.80 -21.72
C GLN A 77 8.75 12.86 -20.68
N PRO A 78 9.48 11.80 -20.26
CA PRO A 78 9.00 11.02 -19.13
C PRO A 78 8.87 11.93 -17.90
N PRO A 79 7.89 11.69 -17.02
CA PRO A 79 7.72 12.47 -15.80
C PRO A 79 9.06 12.59 -15.04
N ARG A 80 9.48 13.84 -14.78
CA ARG A 80 10.72 14.14 -14.03
C ARG A 80 10.56 13.96 -12.52
N ALA A 81 9.32 13.85 -12.05
CA ALA A 81 9.04 13.53 -10.67
C ALA A 81 9.74 12.22 -10.28
N PRO A 82 10.20 12.09 -9.02
CA PRO A 82 10.56 10.79 -8.47
C PRO A 82 9.47 9.79 -8.84
N HIS A 83 9.87 8.59 -9.27
CA HIS A 83 8.88 7.56 -9.57
C HIS A 83 8.05 7.34 -8.30
N PRO A 84 6.71 7.23 -8.35
CA PRO A 84 5.88 7.06 -7.16
C PRO A 84 6.33 5.87 -6.28
N LEU A 85 6.89 4.84 -6.92
CA LEU A 85 7.53 3.74 -6.21
C LEU A 85 8.66 4.20 -5.29
N ARG A 86 9.49 5.21 -5.61
CA ARG A 86 10.54 5.68 -4.69
C ARG A 86 10.01 6.16 -3.34
N GLU A 87 8.85 6.83 -3.31
CA GLU A 87 8.20 7.25 -2.05
C GLU A 87 7.60 6.07 -1.30
N ILE A 88 7.04 5.08 -2.02
CA ILE A 88 6.53 3.82 -1.45
C ILE A 88 7.67 2.94 -0.92
N LEU A 89 8.83 2.96 -1.59
CA LEU A 89 10.01 2.16 -1.27
C LEU A 89 10.80 2.72 -0.08
N ASN A 90 10.63 4.02 0.23
CA ASN A 90 11.28 4.71 1.33
C ASN A 90 10.23 5.55 2.08
N PRO A 91 9.29 4.91 2.81
CA PRO A 91 8.19 5.63 3.44
C PRO A 91 8.72 6.62 4.48
N THR A 92 8.30 7.89 4.37
CA THR A 92 8.53 8.91 5.39
C THR A 92 7.92 8.45 6.71
N PRO A 93 8.62 8.55 7.86
CA PRO A 93 8.09 8.08 9.14
C PRO A 93 6.80 8.83 9.53
N ALA A 94 5.70 8.11 9.75
CA ALA A 94 4.39 8.63 10.14
C ALA A 94 4.32 9.02 11.63
N ALA A 95 5.38 9.63 12.17
CA ALA A 95 5.46 9.97 13.59
C ALA A 95 4.48 11.10 13.99
N ALA A 96 3.92 11.83 13.03
CA ALA A 96 3.06 12.99 13.30
C ALA A 96 1.55 12.68 13.35
N LEU A 97 1.10 11.50 12.89
CA LEU A 97 -0.32 11.25 12.61
C LEU A 97 -1.08 10.53 13.73
N TYR A 98 -0.38 10.01 14.75
CA TYR A 98 -1.00 9.26 15.85
C TYR A 98 -0.54 9.72 17.26
N PRO A 99 -0.64 11.01 17.62
CA PRO A 99 -0.17 11.50 18.92
C PRO A 99 -0.96 10.98 20.13
N SER A 100 -2.16 10.43 19.93
CA SER A 100 -3.09 10.02 21.00
C SER A 100 -3.16 8.51 21.26
N LEU A 101 -2.31 7.69 20.64
CA LEU A 101 -2.23 6.26 20.90
C LEU A 101 -1.49 5.98 22.23
N THR A 102 -2.12 6.35 23.35
CA THR A 102 -1.81 5.79 24.66
C THR A 102 -2.71 4.56 24.85
N GLU A 103 -2.21 3.49 25.46
CA GLU A 103 -2.88 2.17 25.56
C GLU A 103 -4.35 2.19 26.05
N HIS A 104 -4.80 3.29 26.65
CA HIS A 104 -6.18 3.49 27.14
C HIS A 104 -7.18 4.05 26.13
N HIS A 105 -6.79 4.45 24.92
CA HIS A 105 -7.71 5.05 23.94
C HIS A 105 -7.58 4.45 22.54
N LEU A 106 -7.69 3.12 22.46
CA LEU A 106 -7.89 2.43 21.20
C LEU A 106 -9.22 2.90 20.56
N PRO A 107 -9.26 3.27 19.27
CA PRO A 107 -10.50 3.68 18.61
C PRO A 107 -11.59 2.61 18.79
N THR A 108 -12.82 3.04 19.04
CA THR A 108 -13.96 2.16 19.37
C THR A 108 -14.15 1.03 18.34
N THR A 109 -13.76 1.25 17.09
CA THR A 109 -13.76 0.27 16.01
C THR A 109 -12.89 -0.96 16.26
N LEU A 110 -11.79 -0.84 17.02
CA LEU A 110 -10.94 -1.97 17.39
C LEU A 110 -11.47 -2.73 18.63
N LYS A 111 -12.34 -2.12 19.45
CA LYS A 111 -12.99 -2.79 20.59
C LYS A 111 -14.12 -3.74 20.19
N VAL A 112 -14.75 -3.52 19.03
CA VAL A 112 -15.90 -4.30 18.53
C VAL A 112 -15.55 -5.77 18.25
N SER A 113 -14.26 -6.14 18.22
CA SER A 113 -13.85 -7.53 18.03
C SER A 113 -14.02 -8.44 19.26
N GLN A 114 -14.30 -7.95 20.48
CA GLN A 114 -14.50 -8.84 21.63
C GLN A 114 -15.82 -9.63 21.54
N PRO A 115 -15.82 -10.96 21.77
CA PRO A 115 -17.05 -11.75 21.75
C PRO A 115 -18.02 -11.24 22.81
N PRO A 116 -19.34 -11.32 22.60
CA PRO A 116 -20.29 -11.15 23.68
C PRO A 116 -19.92 -12.16 24.77
N HIS A 117 -19.68 -11.69 25.99
CA HIS A 117 -19.52 -12.54 27.14
C HIS A 117 -20.68 -13.52 27.16
N THR A 118 -20.39 -14.80 26.98
CA THR A 118 -21.35 -15.85 27.21
C THR A 118 -21.63 -15.80 28.70
N SER A 119 -22.76 -15.22 29.10
CA SER A 119 -23.32 -15.45 30.43
C SER A 119 -23.50 -16.95 30.56
N GLN A 120 -22.62 -17.59 31.35
CA GLN A 120 -22.96 -18.84 31.99
C GLN A 120 -23.84 -18.46 33.19
N ASP A 121 -25.12 -18.81 33.09
CA ASP A 121 -25.92 -19.16 34.27
C ASP A 121 -25.48 -20.52 34.82
#